data_AF-A0A7J9CF72-F1
#
_entry.id   AF-A0A7J9CF72-F1
#
_cell.length_a   1.000
_cell.length_b   1.000
_cell.length_c   1.000
_cell.angle_alpha   90.00
_cell.angle_beta   90.00
_cell.angle_gamma   90.00
#
_symmetry.space_group_name_H-M   'P 1'
#
loop_
_entity.id
_entity.type
_entity.pdbx_description
1 polymer ?
#
loop_
_entity_poly.entity_id
_entity_poly.type
_entity_poly.pdbx_seq_one_letter_code
_entity_poly.pdbx_strand_id
1 'polypeptide(L)'
;IHGILNIIGWGTLLPIGVIVARYFKQFPIKLDPCWYYFHYSCQVVAYILGTTGWGLGLFLGHESKYYTFHSHRVLGICIFGFTTLQILAFQFKPTQEDEYRKHWNVYHHFLGYALLVMIPVNIYKGIKLLKPDNITWKWTYNGILVLLGVVVLAFEIVTWAVFLYKKCCKKTVEESSPRRVEIEEDSKGQTNEGSSPRKIEIQE
;
A
#
# COMPACT_ATOMS: atom_id res chain seq x y z
N ILE A 1 27.43 7.00 -10.74
CA ILE A 1 26.24 7.66 -11.37
C ILE A 1 25.09 6.68 -11.52
N HIS A 2 25.23 5.58 -12.29
CA HIS A 2 24.22 4.51 -12.45
C HIS A 2 23.53 4.10 -11.12
N GLY A 3 24.33 3.70 -10.12
CA GLY A 3 23.79 3.25 -8.83
C GLY A 3 23.02 4.34 -8.07
N ILE A 4 23.46 5.59 -8.14
CA ILE A 4 22.80 6.73 -7.48
C ILE A 4 21.41 6.96 -8.10
N LEU A 5 21.35 7.00 -9.44
CA LEU A 5 20.08 7.17 -10.16
C LEU A 5 19.07 6.08 -9.82
N ASN A 6 19.52 4.83 -9.71
CA ASN A 6 18.65 3.71 -9.37
C ASN A 6 18.25 3.67 -7.89
N ILE A 7 19.12 4.10 -6.96
CA ILE A 7 18.76 4.22 -5.54
C ILE A 7 17.73 5.32 -5.35
N ILE A 8 17.92 6.49 -5.97
CA ILE A 8 16.98 7.62 -5.84
C ILE A 8 15.67 7.32 -6.58
N GLY A 9 15.76 6.95 -7.87
CA GLY A 9 14.59 6.68 -8.71
C GLY A 9 13.82 5.45 -8.25
N TRP A 10 14.33 4.26 -8.56
CA TRP A 10 13.62 3.02 -8.25
C TRP A 10 13.65 2.68 -6.76
N GLY A 11 14.76 2.89 -6.07
CA GLY A 11 14.96 2.46 -4.69
C GLY A 11 14.26 3.32 -3.63
N THR A 12 13.89 4.56 -3.95
CA THR A 12 13.37 5.53 -2.96
C THR A 12 12.07 6.16 -3.41
N LEU A 13 12.02 6.75 -4.62
CA LEU A 13 10.81 7.41 -5.09
C LEU A 13 9.67 6.41 -5.37
N LEU A 14 9.92 5.23 -5.95
CA LEU A 14 8.85 4.23 -6.14
C LEU A 14 8.19 3.83 -4.79
N PRO A 15 8.95 3.45 -3.73
CA PRO A 15 8.37 3.22 -2.40
C PRO A 15 7.60 4.42 -1.84
N ILE A 16 8.12 5.64 -1.96
CA ILE A 16 7.42 6.86 -1.49
C ILE A 16 6.06 6.99 -2.18
N GLY A 17 6.02 6.80 -3.51
CA GLY A 17 4.77 6.80 -4.26
C GLY A 17 3.78 5.76 -3.74
N VAL A 18 4.23 4.55 -3.39
CA VAL A 18 3.37 3.50 -2.82
C VAL A 18 2.86 3.89 -1.42
N ILE A 19 3.71 4.43 -0.56
CA ILE A 19 3.33 4.92 0.78
C ILE A 19 2.22 5.97 0.66
N VAL A 20 2.38 6.93 -0.25
CA VAL A 20 1.37 7.97 -0.49
C VAL A 20 0.07 7.35 -0.96
N ALA A 21 0.09 6.47 -1.96
CA ALA A 21 -1.11 5.81 -2.44
C ALA A 21 -1.81 4.95 -1.38
N ARG A 22 -1.08 4.39 -0.41
CA ARG A 22 -1.65 3.59 0.67
C ARG A 22 -2.35 4.46 1.72
N TYR A 23 -1.65 5.46 2.26
CA TYR A 23 -2.14 6.21 3.43
C TYR A 23 -3.01 7.43 3.08
N PHE A 24 -2.86 8.00 1.88
CA PHE A 24 -3.62 9.18 1.46
C PHE A 24 -4.87 8.84 0.66
N LYS A 25 -4.99 7.60 0.16
CA LYS A 25 -6.20 7.11 -0.53
C LYS A 25 -7.26 6.60 0.45
N GLN A 26 -6.84 5.90 1.52
CA GLN A 26 -7.74 4.98 2.22
C GLN A 26 -7.81 5.17 3.75
N PHE A 27 -7.62 6.42 4.24
CA PHE A 27 -7.63 6.91 5.64
C PHE A 27 -6.22 7.11 6.22
N PRO A 28 -5.92 8.15 7.04
CA PRO A 28 -6.80 9.11 7.76
C PRO A 28 -7.02 10.49 7.09
N ILE A 29 -6.27 10.82 6.03
CA ILE A 29 -6.36 12.11 5.33
C ILE A 29 -7.00 11.85 3.95
N LYS A 30 -8.29 12.17 3.79
CA LYS A 30 -8.95 12.10 2.47
C LYS A 30 -8.55 13.33 1.65
N LEU A 31 -7.40 13.26 1.00
CA LEU A 31 -6.95 14.28 0.06
C LEU A 31 -7.27 13.86 -1.39
N ASP A 32 -8.56 13.61 -1.65
CA ASP A 32 -9.04 13.48 -3.03
C ASP A 32 -9.10 14.89 -3.66
N PRO A 33 -8.45 15.17 -4.80
CA PRO A 33 -7.72 14.29 -5.73
C PRO A 33 -6.17 14.34 -5.60
N CYS A 34 -5.62 15.07 -4.64
CA CYS A 34 -4.18 15.31 -4.48
C CYS A 34 -3.33 14.04 -4.35
N TRP A 35 -3.82 12.99 -3.67
CA TRP A 35 -3.06 11.75 -3.49
C TRP A 35 -2.69 11.10 -4.84
N TYR A 36 -3.61 11.16 -5.81
CA TYR A 36 -3.43 10.55 -7.12
C TYR A 36 -2.35 11.30 -7.91
N TYR A 37 -2.39 12.63 -7.90
CA TYR A 37 -1.38 13.46 -8.54
C TYR A 37 -0.01 13.28 -7.90
N PHE A 38 0.09 13.24 -6.57
CA PHE A 38 1.37 13.04 -5.90
C PHE A 38 1.95 11.66 -6.18
N HIS A 39 1.12 10.62 -6.08
CA HIS A 39 1.50 9.26 -6.45
C HIS A 39 2.01 9.22 -7.89
N TYR A 40 1.21 9.71 -8.85
CA TYR A 40 1.56 9.72 -10.26
C TYR A 40 2.86 10.47 -10.54
N SER A 41 3.02 11.69 -10.02
CA SER A 41 4.24 12.49 -10.20
C SER A 41 5.47 11.77 -9.65
N CYS A 42 5.36 11.17 -8.46
CA CYS A 42 6.44 10.41 -7.86
C CYS A 42 6.83 9.20 -8.73
N GLN A 43 5.84 8.44 -9.23
CA GLN A 43 6.06 7.28 -10.10
C GLN A 43 6.70 7.67 -11.44
N VAL A 44 6.27 8.76 -12.06
CA VAL A 44 6.83 9.25 -13.32
C VAL A 44 8.29 9.69 -13.15
N VAL A 45 8.59 10.49 -12.13
CA VAL A 45 9.97 10.93 -11.85
C VAL A 45 10.86 9.73 -11.54
N ALA A 46 10.38 8.78 -10.73
CA ALA A 46 11.09 7.56 -10.41
C ALA A 46 11.39 6.71 -11.66
N TYR A 47 10.42 6.61 -12.58
CA TYR A 47 10.56 5.89 -13.83
C TYR A 47 11.61 6.52 -14.75
N ILE A 48 11.61 7.85 -14.91
CA ILE A 48 12.60 8.56 -15.74
C ILE A 48 14.02 8.36 -15.18
N LEU A 49 14.21 8.61 -13.88
CA LEU A 49 15.51 8.47 -13.22
C LEU A 49 16.02 7.02 -13.25
N GLY A 50 15.15 6.06 -12.93
CA GLY A 50 15.50 4.64 -12.93
C GLY A 50 15.77 4.10 -14.33
N THR A 51 15.00 4.52 -15.35
CA THR A 51 15.26 4.13 -16.75
C THR A 51 16.58 4.70 -17.25
N THR A 52 16.88 5.96 -16.92
CA THR A 52 18.17 6.58 -17.23
C THR A 52 19.32 5.86 -16.55
N GLY A 53 19.14 5.53 -15.26
CA GLY A 53 20.06 4.69 -14.50
C GLY A 53 20.29 3.34 -15.19
N TRP A 54 19.23 2.60 -15.46
CA TRP A 54 19.28 1.30 -16.14
C TRP A 54 19.99 1.36 -17.50
N GLY A 55 19.67 2.34 -18.34
CA GLY A 55 20.34 2.55 -19.64
C GLY A 55 21.85 2.76 -19.49
N LEU A 56 22.26 3.60 -18.53
CA LEU A 56 23.68 3.77 -18.19
C LEU A 56 24.30 2.46 -17.67
N GLY A 57 23.54 1.62 -16.97
CA GLY A 57 23.98 0.31 -16.50
C GLY A 57 24.24 -0.68 -17.64
N LEU A 58 23.38 -0.68 -18.67
CA LEU A 58 23.58 -1.47 -19.88
C LEU A 58 24.84 -1.02 -20.63
N PHE A 59 25.03 0.30 -20.75
CA PHE A 59 26.23 0.87 -21.37
C PHE A 59 27.51 0.47 -20.62
N LEU A 60 27.53 0.63 -19.30
CA LEU A 60 28.67 0.22 -18.46
C LEU A 60 28.94 -1.29 -18.53
N GLY A 61 27.89 -2.11 -18.62
CA GLY A 61 28.02 -3.56 -18.77
C GLY A 61 28.53 -4.00 -20.14
N HIS A 62 28.33 -3.20 -21.19
CA HIS A 62 28.89 -3.45 -22.52
C HIS A 62 30.40 -3.20 -22.56
N GLU A 63 30.86 -2.12 -21.90
CA GLU A 63 32.27 -1.75 -21.82
C GLU A 63 33.09 -2.70 -20.92
N SER A 64 32.46 -3.40 -19.97
CA SER A 64 33.14 -4.34 -19.08
C SER A 64 33.37 -5.71 -19.74
N LYS A 65 34.44 -5.85 -20.54
CA LYS A 65 34.78 -7.10 -21.27
C LYS A 65 35.02 -8.37 -20.43
N TYR A 66 35.24 -8.26 -19.12
CA TYR A 66 35.74 -9.38 -18.29
C TYR A 66 34.82 -9.84 -17.15
N TYR A 67 33.71 -9.16 -16.87
CA TYR A 67 32.78 -9.54 -15.80
C TYR A 67 31.36 -9.69 -16.34
N THR A 68 30.84 -10.92 -16.31
CA THR A 68 29.46 -11.22 -16.69
C THR A 68 28.52 -11.03 -15.50
N PHE A 69 27.90 -9.86 -15.42
CA PHE A 69 26.94 -9.51 -14.37
C PHE A 69 25.52 -10.03 -14.65
N HIS A 70 25.40 -11.31 -15.03
CA HIS A 70 24.17 -11.88 -15.61
C HIS A 70 22.94 -11.71 -14.71
N SER A 71 23.05 -12.06 -13.42
CA SER A 71 21.93 -11.97 -12.47
C SER A 71 21.44 -10.54 -12.23
N HIS A 72 22.35 -9.57 -12.11
CA HIS A 72 21.99 -8.15 -11.90
C HIS A 72 21.36 -7.56 -13.16
N ARG A 73 21.91 -7.89 -14.34
CA ARG A 73 21.39 -7.44 -15.62
C ARG A 73 19.99 -7.97 -15.91
N VAL A 74 19.77 -9.28 -15.74
CA VAL A 74 18.45 -9.91 -15.95
C VAL A 74 17.41 -9.30 -15.02
N LEU A 75 17.72 -9.18 -13.72
CA LEU A 75 16.82 -8.52 -12.77
C LEU A 75 16.55 -7.06 -13.15
N GLY A 76 17.57 -6.32 -13.59
CA GLY A 76 17.40 -4.95 -14.08
C GLY A 76 16.46 -4.84 -15.28
N ILE A 77 16.55 -5.76 -16.24
CA ILE A 77 15.64 -5.83 -17.40
C ILE A 77 14.21 -6.16 -16.95
N CYS A 78 14.03 -7.13 -16.04
CA CYS A 78 12.71 -7.45 -15.48
C CYS A 78 12.10 -6.26 -14.73
N ILE A 79 12.89 -5.56 -13.91
CA ILE A 79 12.45 -4.35 -13.19
C ILE A 79 12.02 -3.28 -14.19
N PHE A 80 12.82 -3.00 -15.22
CA PHE A 80 12.46 -2.03 -16.25
C PHE A 80 11.12 -2.40 -16.91
N GLY A 81 10.94 -3.65 -17.32
CA GLY A 81 9.69 -4.14 -17.91
C GLY A 81 8.50 -3.97 -16.97
N PHE A 82 8.63 -4.37 -15.71
CA PHE A 82 7.56 -4.21 -14.70
C PHE A 82 7.26 -2.74 -14.40
N THR A 83 8.27 -1.88 -14.28
CA THR A 83 8.04 -0.43 -14.09
C THR A 83 7.35 0.19 -15.31
N THR A 84 7.67 -0.26 -16.52
CA THR A 84 7.01 0.20 -17.75
C THR A 84 5.55 -0.20 -17.76
N LEU A 85 5.24 -1.46 -17.44
CA LEU A 85 3.86 -1.94 -17.30
C LEU A 85 3.07 -1.13 -16.26
N GLN A 86 3.72 -0.72 -15.16
CA GLN A 86 3.09 0.11 -14.15
C GLN A 86 2.80 1.53 -14.61
N ILE A 87 3.68 2.14 -15.40
CA ILE A 87 3.40 3.46 -16.00
C ILE A 87 2.26 3.35 -17.02
N LEU A 88 2.26 2.31 -17.85
CA LEU A 88 1.16 2.04 -18.79
C LEU A 88 -0.16 1.78 -18.08
N ALA A 89 -0.13 1.19 -16.87
CA ALA A 89 -1.33 0.97 -16.07
C ALA A 89 -2.07 2.29 -15.76
N PHE A 90 -1.37 3.42 -15.59
CA PHE A 90 -2.02 4.72 -15.43
C PHE A 90 -2.71 5.19 -16.71
N GLN A 91 -2.07 4.98 -17.86
CA GLN A 91 -2.61 5.39 -19.17
C GLN A 91 -3.85 4.59 -19.56
N PHE A 92 -3.85 3.28 -19.27
CA PHE A 92 -4.95 2.36 -19.56
C PHE A 92 -5.85 2.12 -18.34
N LYS A 93 -5.98 3.09 -17.44
CA LYS A 93 -6.85 2.99 -16.27
C LYS A 93 -8.31 2.89 -16.73
N PRO A 94 -9.00 1.74 -16.55
CA PRO A 94 -10.39 1.59 -16.96
C PRO A 94 -11.33 2.38 -16.05
N THR A 95 -12.52 2.69 -16.55
CA THR A 95 -13.58 3.38 -15.79
C THR A 95 -14.07 2.52 -14.63
N GLN A 96 -14.72 3.13 -13.63
CA GLN A 96 -15.08 2.42 -12.39
C GLN A 96 -16.13 1.33 -12.59
N GLU A 97 -16.93 1.43 -13.65
CA GLU A 97 -18.03 0.50 -13.96
C GLU A 97 -17.60 -0.69 -14.82
N ASP A 98 -16.35 -0.70 -15.28
CA ASP A 98 -15.84 -1.75 -16.14
C ASP A 98 -15.40 -2.99 -15.32
N GLU A 99 -15.81 -4.19 -15.73
CA GLU A 99 -15.37 -5.46 -15.14
C GLU A 99 -13.84 -5.62 -15.20
N TYR A 100 -13.19 -5.01 -16.20
CA TYR A 100 -11.73 -4.99 -16.33
C TYR A 100 -11.04 -4.23 -15.19
N ARG A 101 -11.76 -3.38 -14.42
CA ARG A 101 -11.20 -2.63 -13.27
C ARG A 101 -10.66 -3.56 -12.18
N LYS A 102 -11.29 -4.73 -11.97
CA LYS A 102 -10.84 -5.72 -10.99
C LYS A 102 -9.50 -6.34 -11.42
N HIS A 103 -9.41 -6.81 -12.66
CA HIS A 103 -8.17 -7.33 -13.23
C HIS A 103 -7.06 -6.29 -13.20
N TRP A 104 -7.39 -5.04 -13.55
CA TRP A 104 -6.47 -3.91 -13.47
C TRP A 104 -5.89 -3.72 -12.07
N ASN A 105 -6.76 -3.71 -11.05
CA ASN A 105 -6.32 -3.58 -9.67
C ASN A 105 -5.40 -4.75 -9.26
N VAL A 106 -5.76 -5.98 -9.61
CA VAL A 106 -4.97 -7.16 -9.23
C VAL A 106 -3.57 -7.10 -9.83
N TYR A 107 -3.45 -6.91 -11.15
CA TYR A 107 -2.13 -6.89 -11.78
C TYR A 107 -1.32 -5.67 -11.32
N HIS A 108 -1.94 -4.49 -11.19
CA HIS A 108 -1.25 -3.26 -10.76
C HIS A 108 -0.70 -3.39 -9.34
N HIS A 109 -1.47 -3.94 -8.39
CA HIS A 109 -0.96 -4.16 -7.05
C HIS A 109 0.09 -5.27 -7.01
N PHE A 110 -0.15 -6.39 -7.71
CA PHE A 110 0.80 -7.51 -7.76
C PHE A 110 2.17 -7.08 -8.31
N LEU A 111 2.20 -6.42 -9.46
CA LEU A 111 3.45 -5.89 -10.03
C LEU A 111 4.09 -4.84 -9.12
N GLY A 112 3.30 -4.03 -8.42
CA GLY A 112 3.81 -3.02 -7.49
C GLY A 112 4.54 -3.65 -6.31
N TYR A 113 3.96 -4.68 -5.70
CA TYR A 113 4.60 -5.42 -4.62
C TYR A 113 5.82 -6.23 -5.10
N ALA A 114 5.76 -6.83 -6.30
CA ALA A 114 6.91 -7.50 -6.89
C ALA A 114 8.10 -6.54 -7.06
N LEU A 115 7.85 -5.32 -7.57
CA LEU A 115 8.88 -4.28 -7.72
C LEU A 115 9.49 -3.86 -6.37
N LEU A 116 8.68 -3.69 -5.33
CA LEU A 116 9.16 -3.35 -3.98
C LEU A 116 10.18 -4.35 -3.43
N VAL A 117 10.10 -5.63 -3.84
CA VAL A 117 11.06 -6.67 -3.43
C VAL A 117 12.23 -6.77 -4.41
N MET A 118 11.96 -6.74 -5.71
CA MET A 118 13.00 -6.93 -6.74
C MET A 118 14.03 -5.80 -6.76
N ILE A 119 13.59 -4.56 -6.53
CA ILE A 119 14.47 -3.38 -6.59
C ILE A 119 15.56 -3.42 -5.50
N PRO A 120 15.24 -3.57 -4.20
CA PRO A 120 16.28 -3.70 -3.17
C PRO A 120 17.24 -4.86 -3.43
N VAL A 121 16.72 -6.03 -3.82
CA VAL A 121 17.56 -7.19 -4.17
C VAL A 121 18.53 -6.85 -5.30
N ASN A 122 18.05 -6.15 -6.33
CA ASN A 122 18.89 -5.75 -7.45
C ASN A 122 19.93 -4.68 -7.07
N ILE A 123 19.57 -3.74 -6.19
CA ILE A 123 20.49 -2.72 -5.65
C ILE A 123 21.59 -3.38 -4.82
N TYR A 124 21.27 -4.31 -3.92
CA TYR A 124 22.28 -5.03 -3.13
C TYR A 124 23.22 -5.86 -4.02
N LYS A 125 22.69 -6.52 -5.05
CA LYS A 125 23.52 -7.19 -6.07
C LYS A 125 24.44 -6.18 -6.75
N GLY A 126 23.93 -5.03 -7.19
CA GLY A 126 24.74 -3.97 -7.81
C GLY A 126 25.85 -3.44 -6.89
N ILE A 127 25.56 -3.20 -5.60
CA ILE A 127 26.55 -2.76 -4.62
C ILE A 127 27.66 -3.81 -4.44
N LYS A 128 27.30 -5.10 -4.36
CA LYS A 128 28.26 -6.20 -4.24
C LYS A 128 29.20 -6.29 -5.45
N LEU A 129 28.71 -5.94 -6.64
CA LEU A 129 29.49 -5.95 -7.89
C LEU A 129 30.50 -4.79 -7.97
N LEU A 130 30.18 -3.62 -7.41
CA LEU A 130 31.08 -2.46 -7.43
C LEU A 130 32.36 -2.71 -6.61
N LYS A 131 32.22 -3.14 -5.35
CA LYS A 131 33.29 -3.73 -4.51
C LYS A 131 32.63 -4.53 -3.37
N PRO A 132 33.08 -5.76 -3.05
CA PRO A 132 32.49 -6.56 -1.98
C PRO A 132 32.51 -5.88 -0.60
N ASP A 133 33.52 -5.05 -0.34
CA ASP A 133 33.74 -4.36 0.95
C ASP A 133 33.23 -2.91 0.96
N ASN A 134 32.33 -2.55 0.04
CA ASN A 134 31.76 -1.20 0.00
C ASN A 134 30.70 -1.01 1.10
N ILE A 135 31.18 -0.97 2.34
CA ILE A 135 30.41 -0.84 3.58
C ILE A 135 29.56 0.43 3.52
N THR A 136 30.14 1.56 3.08
CA THR A 136 29.45 2.85 3.00
C THR A 136 28.14 2.77 2.19
N TRP A 137 28.16 2.23 0.97
CA TRP A 137 26.96 2.15 0.13
C TRP A 137 25.90 1.21 0.70
N LYS A 138 26.31 0.10 1.32
CA LYS A 138 25.40 -0.82 2.00
C LYS A 138 24.69 -0.12 3.17
N TRP A 139 25.44 0.58 4.02
CA TRP A 139 24.89 1.32 5.16
C TRP A 139 24.01 2.48 4.73
N THR A 140 24.40 3.25 3.70
CA THR A 140 23.57 4.34 3.15
C THR A 140 22.22 3.81 2.67
N TYR A 141 22.22 2.74 1.86
CA TYR A 141 20.97 2.18 1.35
C TYR A 141 20.13 1.53 2.47
N ASN A 142 20.77 0.87 3.43
CA ASN A 142 20.09 0.35 4.61
C ASN A 142 19.43 1.47 5.44
N GLY A 143 20.11 2.62 5.59
CA GLY A 143 19.54 3.80 6.24
C GLY A 143 18.28 4.32 5.53
N ILE A 144 18.28 4.34 4.19
CA ILE A 144 17.10 4.70 3.39
C ILE A 144 15.95 3.70 3.63
N LEU A 145 16.24 2.40 3.61
CA LEU A 145 15.22 1.36 3.85
C LEU A 145 14.64 1.44 5.27
N VAL A 146 15.48 1.65 6.29
CA VAL A 146 15.04 1.83 7.68
C VAL A 146 14.18 3.08 7.79
N LEU A 147 14.59 4.20 7.19
CA LEU A 147 13.80 5.44 7.19
C LEU A 147 12.43 5.22 6.56
N LEU A 148 12.36 4.59 5.37
CA LEU A 148 11.10 4.27 4.72
C LEU A 148 10.23 3.33 5.58
N GLY A 149 10.85 2.34 6.23
CA GLY A 149 10.17 1.43 7.16
C GLY A 149 9.60 2.14 8.39
N VAL A 150 10.35 3.07 8.98
CA VAL A 150 9.89 3.90 10.10
C VAL A 150 8.72 4.79 9.68
N VAL A 151 8.78 5.40 8.49
CA VAL A 151 7.68 6.20 7.94
C VAL A 151 6.42 5.36 7.76
N VAL A 152 6.54 4.16 7.18
CA VAL A 152 5.43 3.21 7.05
C VAL A 152 4.85 2.84 8.41
N LEU A 153 5.70 2.48 9.37
CA LEU A 153 5.27 2.10 10.71
C LEU A 153 4.56 3.25 11.45
N ALA A 154 5.07 4.48 11.32
CA ALA A 154 4.43 5.66 11.89
C ALA A 154 3.04 5.88 11.30
N PHE A 155 2.91 5.84 9.97
CA PHE A 155 1.60 5.97 9.31
C PHE A 155 0.64 4.83 9.66
N GLU A 156 1.15 3.60 9.83
CA GLU A 156 0.36 2.46 10.27
C GLU A 156 -0.19 2.69 11.69
N ILE A 157 0.65 3.11 12.65
CA ILE A 157 0.20 3.44 14.02
C ILE A 157 -0.89 4.50 14.01
N VAL A 158 -0.73 5.57 13.23
CA VAL A 158 -1.75 6.62 13.10
C VAL A 158 -3.05 6.06 12.52
N THR A 159 -2.96 5.20 11.51
CA THR A 159 -4.13 4.57 10.87
C THR A 159 -4.90 3.72 11.88
N TRP A 160 -4.20 2.90 12.67
CA TRP A 160 -4.80 2.09 13.73
C TRP A 160 -5.38 2.96 14.86
N ALA A 161 -4.69 4.01 15.29
CA ALA A 161 -5.19 4.93 16.31
C ALA A 161 -6.52 5.59 15.87
N VAL A 162 -6.60 6.07 14.63
CA VAL A 162 -7.83 6.66 14.06
C VAL A 162 -8.94 5.62 13.92
N PHE A 163 -8.60 4.39 13.50
CA PHE A 163 -9.57 3.30 13.41
C PHE A 163 -10.17 2.95 14.77
N LEU A 164 -9.33 2.83 15.80
CA LEU A 164 -9.76 2.54 17.17
C LEU A 164 -10.59 3.68 17.75
N TYR A 165 -10.17 4.94 17.55
CA TYR A 165 -10.95 6.11 17.97
C TYR A 165 -12.36 6.11 17.39
N LYS A 166 -12.50 5.88 16.08
CA LYS A 166 -13.81 5.80 15.41
C LYS A 166 -14.66 4.63 15.93
N LYS A 167 -14.03 3.48 16.19
CA LYS A 167 -14.73 2.31 16.76
C LYS A 167 -15.25 2.61 18.16
N CYS A 168 -14.50 3.34 18.99
CA CYS A 168 -14.94 3.80 20.31
C CYS A 168 -16.10 4.80 20.20
N CYS A 169 -15.98 5.85 19.38
CA CYS A 169 -17.08 6.81 19.19
C CYS A 169 -18.37 6.14 18.69
N LYS A 170 -18.27 5.18 17.75
CA LYS A 170 -19.44 4.48 17.24
C LYS A 170 -20.14 3.66 18.34
N LYS A 171 -19.36 2.97 19.19
CA LYS A 171 -19.92 2.23 20.34
C LYS A 171 -20.65 3.16 21.31
N THR A 172 -20.07 4.31 21.64
CA THR A 172 -20.70 5.29 22.55
C THR A 172 -22.03 5.81 22.00
N VAL A 173 -22.10 6.07 20.68
CA VAL A 173 -23.34 6.53 20.00
C VAL A 173 -24.42 5.44 19.95
N GLU A 174 -24.03 4.18 19.73
CA GLU A 174 -24.97 3.03 19.75
C GLU A 174 -25.50 2.75 21.17
N GLU A 175 -24.68 2.93 22.21
CA GLU A 175 -25.05 2.74 23.61
C GLU A 175 -25.92 3.88 24.16
N SER A 176 -25.75 5.12 23.67
CA SER A 176 -26.58 6.27 24.06
C SER A 176 -27.90 6.40 23.26
N SER A 177 -28.19 5.50 22.32
CA SER A 177 -29.42 5.56 21.51
C SER A 177 -30.63 5.06 22.33
N PRO A 178 -31.74 5.82 22.41
CA PRO A 178 -32.84 5.60 23.38
C PRO A 178 -33.61 4.28 23.23
N ARG A 179 -33.36 3.50 22.17
CA ARG A 179 -34.03 2.21 21.92
C ARG A 179 -33.76 1.12 22.96
N ARG A 180 -32.71 1.26 23.78
CA ARG A 180 -32.42 0.28 24.85
C ARG A 180 -33.24 0.54 26.12
N VAL A 181 -33.64 1.77 26.39
CA VAL A 181 -34.37 2.13 27.62
C VAL A 181 -35.80 1.57 27.61
N GLU A 182 -36.45 1.49 26.44
CA GLU A 182 -37.82 0.96 26.33
C GLU A 182 -37.93 -0.55 26.62
N ILE A 183 -36.89 -1.34 26.33
CA ILE A 183 -36.94 -2.80 26.53
C ILE A 183 -36.81 -3.17 28.02
N GLU A 184 -36.17 -2.34 28.84
CA GLU A 184 -35.98 -2.61 30.27
C GLU A 184 -37.19 -2.16 31.12
N GLU A 185 -37.98 -1.19 30.66
CA GLU A 185 -39.26 -0.82 31.30
C GLU A 185 -40.37 -1.82 30.96
N ASP A 186 -40.48 -2.29 29.71
CA ASP A 186 -41.53 -3.24 29.29
C ASP A 186 -41.38 -4.61 30.01
N SER A 187 -40.14 -5.04 30.27
CA SER A 187 -39.90 -6.28 31.02
C SER A 187 -40.18 -6.18 32.53
N LYS A 188 -40.29 -4.98 33.11
CA LYS A 188 -40.61 -4.79 34.55
C LYS A 188 -42.10 -4.53 34.80
N GLY A 189 -42.88 -4.17 33.77
CA GLY A 189 -44.32 -3.90 33.90
C GLY A 189 -45.23 -5.12 33.91
N GLN A 190 -44.72 -6.32 33.61
CA GLN A 190 -45.54 -7.51 33.35
C GLN A 190 -45.38 -8.62 34.40
N THR A 191 -45.46 -8.27 35.70
CA THR A 191 -45.73 -9.27 36.75
C THR A 191 -46.68 -8.69 37.78
N ASN A 192 -47.98 -8.92 37.56
CA ASN A 192 -49.02 -9.16 38.58
C ASN A 192 -50.38 -8.75 38.01
N GLU A 193 -51.10 -9.70 37.41
CA GLU A 193 -52.55 -9.78 37.58
C GLU A 193 -53.02 -11.15 37.09
N GLY A 194 -53.27 -12.05 38.04
CA GLY A 194 -53.86 -13.35 37.80
C GLY A 194 -54.83 -13.67 38.92
N SER A 195 -56.14 -13.46 38.69
CA SER A 195 -57.22 -14.16 39.40
C SER A 195 -58.58 -13.88 38.75
N SER A 196 -59.16 -14.91 38.12
CA SER A 196 -60.53 -15.43 38.36
C SER A 196 -61.17 -16.06 37.08
N PRO A 197 -61.91 -17.17 37.18
CA PRO A 197 -62.14 -18.10 36.08
C PRO A 197 -63.44 -17.83 35.32
N ARG A 198 -63.44 -18.06 34.00
CA ARG A 198 -64.66 -18.00 33.18
C ARG A 198 -65.07 -19.39 32.67
N LYS A 199 -66.24 -19.77 33.17
CA LYS A 199 -67.24 -20.75 32.72
C LYS A 199 -67.10 -21.26 31.26
N ILE A 200 -67.18 -22.58 31.14
CA ILE A 200 -67.37 -23.34 29.90
C ILE A 200 -68.85 -23.27 29.52
N GLU A 201 -69.15 -22.96 28.26
CA GLU A 201 -70.46 -23.15 27.64
C GLU A 201 -70.26 -23.82 26.27
N ILE A 202 -70.98 -24.93 26.07
CA ILE A 202 -70.95 -25.83 24.91
C ILE A 202 -72.19 -25.54 24.05
N GLN A 203 -72.02 -25.42 22.73
CA GLN A 203 -72.97 -25.73 21.63
C GLN A 203 -72.17 -25.66 20.31
N GLU A 204 -72.26 -26.55 19.32
CA GLU A 204 -73.03 -27.80 19.07
C GLU A 204 -72.07 -28.90 18.58
#